data_AF-A0A355GK13-F1
#
_entry.id   AF-A0A355GK13-F1
#
_cell.length_a   1.000
_cell.length_b   1.000
_cell.length_c   1.000
_cell.angle_alpha   90.00
_cell.angle_beta   90.00
_cell.angle_gamma   90.00
#
_symmetry.space_group_name_H-M   'P 1'
#
loop_
_entity.id
_entity.type
_entity.pdbx_description
1 polymer ?
#
loop_
_entity_poly.entity_id
_entity_poly.type
_entity_poly.pdbx_seq_one_letter_code
_entity_poly.pdbx_strand_id
1 'polypeptide(L)'
;PAGIWAGYRGGRELPADQIDTGVPEKSLVNLLLKQTEVPENFTPHKKIQRLLSIRQEMAEGERKIDWGTAEALAFASLLTEGYRI
;
A
#
# COMPACT_ATOMS: atom_id res chain seq x y z
N PRO A 1 12.27 37.45 8.03
CA PRO A 1 10.95 37.43 8.72
C PRO A 1 10.88 36.24 9.68
N ALA A 2 10.69 36.49 10.98
CA ALA A 2 10.51 35.44 11.98
C ALA A 2 9.02 35.05 12.04
N GLY A 3 8.74 33.76 11.89
CA GLY A 3 7.40 33.17 11.90
C GLY A 3 7.48 31.67 11.62
N ILE A 4 6.42 30.93 11.91
CA ILE A 4 6.36 29.45 11.77
C ILE A 4 6.66 29.01 10.32
N TRP A 5 6.45 29.89 9.34
CA TRP A 5 6.67 29.65 7.92
C TRP A 5 7.89 30.40 7.36
N ALA A 6 8.79 30.88 8.23
CA ALA A 6 10.02 31.53 7.80
C ALA A 6 10.89 30.54 7.00
N GLY A 7 11.04 30.80 5.71
CA GLY A 7 11.81 29.93 4.80
C GLY A 7 10.97 28.93 4.00
N TYR A 8 9.65 28.86 4.23
CA TYR A 8 8.78 28.08 3.37
C TYR A 8 8.79 28.65 1.95
N ARG A 9 9.29 27.86 1.00
CA ARG A 9 9.19 28.14 -0.43
C ARG A 9 8.04 27.29 -0.98
N GLY A 10 6.85 27.90 -1.05
CA GLY A 10 5.74 27.31 -1.79
C GLY A 10 5.98 27.40 -3.30
N GLY A 11 5.20 26.65 -4.07
CA GLY A 11 5.30 26.63 -5.53
C GLY A 11 4.67 25.36 -6.09
N ARG A 12 4.62 25.27 -7.42
CA ARG A 12 4.35 23.97 -8.06
C ARG A 12 5.55 23.07 -7.80
N GLU A 13 5.28 21.81 -7.48
CA GLU A 13 6.29 20.76 -7.44
C GLU A 13 7.08 20.78 -8.75
N LEU A 14 8.40 20.88 -8.64
CA LEU A 14 9.25 20.89 -9.81
C LEU A 14 9.39 19.44 -10.30
N PRO A 15 9.62 19.20 -11.60
CA PRO A 15 9.92 17.86 -12.09
C PRO A 15 11.11 17.19 -11.38
N ALA A 16 12.05 18.00 -10.88
CA ALA A 16 13.20 17.54 -10.10
C ALA A 16 12.84 17.04 -8.69
N ASP A 17 11.66 17.40 -8.17
CA ASP A 17 11.17 16.98 -6.86
C ASP A 17 10.40 15.65 -6.93
N GLN A 18 10.10 15.14 -8.13
CA GLN A 18 9.43 13.85 -8.30
C GLN A 18 10.36 12.70 -7.92
N ILE A 19 9.94 11.91 -6.94
CA ILE A 19 10.63 10.69 -6.49
C ILE A 19 9.96 9.48 -7.14
N ASP A 20 10.78 8.58 -7.68
CA ASP A 20 10.29 7.29 -8.16
C ASP A 20 9.95 6.40 -6.96
N THR A 21 8.64 6.27 -6.72
CA THR A 21 8.07 5.40 -5.69
C THR A 21 7.43 4.14 -6.31
N GLY A 22 7.67 3.90 -7.59
CA GLY A 22 7.13 2.77 -8.32
C GLY A 22 7.64 1.44 -7.78
N VAL A 23 6.72 0.49 -7.60
CA VAL A 23 7.04 -0.90 -7.23
C VAL A 23 6.64 -1.81 -8.40
N PRO A 24 7.44 -2.83 -8.75
CA PRO A 24 7.07 -3.77 -9.80
C PRO A 24 5.70 -4.41 -9.52
N GLU A 25 4.83 -4.44 -10.53
CA GLU A 25 3.47 -4.99 -10.41
C GLU A 25 3.46 -6.41 -9.85
N LYS A 26 4.37 -7.28 -10.32
CA LYS A 26 4.52 -8.64 -9.81
C LYS A 26 4.81 -8.68 -8.30
N SER A 27 5.59 -7.73 -7.79
CA SER A 27 5.85 -7.62 -6.35
C SER A 27 4.58 -7.22 -5.61
N LEU A 28 3.81 -6.25 -6.11
CA LEU A 28 2.54 -5.84 -5.52
C LEU A 28 1.53 -6.99 -5.46
N VAL A 29 1.39 -7.76 -6.54
CA VAL A 29 0.52 -8.95 -6.58
C VAL A 29 0.94 -9.96 -5.51
N ASN A 30 2.23 -10.29 -5.42
CA ASN A 30 2.73 -11.22 -4.41
C ASN A 30 2.48 -10.72 -2.97
N LEU A 31 2.70 -9.44 -2.72
CA LEU A 31 2.46 -8.82 -1.42
C LEU A 31 0.97 -8.84 -1.05
N LEU A 32 0.08 -8.59 -2.01
CA LEU A 32 -1.36 -8.63 -1.75
C LEU A 32 -1.84 -10.05 -1.45
N LEU A 33 -1.39 -11.03 -2.23
CA LEU A 33 -1.69 -12.45 -1.96
C LEU A 33 -1.21 -12.86 -0.56
N LYS A 34 0.02 -12.49 -0.18
CA LYS A 34 0.56 -12.76 1.16
C LYS A 34 -0.26 -12.13 2.28
N GLN A 35 -0.82 -10.94 2.07
CA GLN A 35 -1.69 -10.28 3.05
C GLN A 35 -3.06 -10.97 3.20
N THR A 36 -3.47 -11.79 2.22
CA THR A 36 -4.74 -12.54 2.27
C THR A 36 -4.61 -13.94 2.88
N GLU A 37 -3.38 -14.41 3.10
CA GLU A 37 -3.13 -15.71 3.71
C GLU A 37 -3.50 -15.72 5.20
N VAL A 38 -4.18 -16.79 5.62
CA VAL A 38 -4.54 -17.04 7.02
C VAL A 38 -4.02 -18.41 7.46
N PRO A 39 -3.54 -18.57 8.70
CA PRO A 39 -3.09 -19.86 9.20
C PRO A 39 -4.22 -20.91 9.20
N GLU A 40 -3.89 -22.18 8.95
CA GLU A 40 -4.87 -23.29 8.85
C GLU A 40 -5.77 -23.42 10.09
N ASN A 41 -5.23 -23.12 11.28
CA ASN A 41 -5.94 -23.22 12.55
C ASN A 41 -6.60 -21.90 13.00
N PHE A 42 -6.70 -20.90 12.12
CA PHE A 42 -7.31 -19.61 12.42
C PHE A 42 -8.60 -19.42 11.61
N THR A 43 -9.73 -19.21 12.30
CA THR A 43 -11.01 -18.90 11.66
C THR A 43 -11.32 -17.41 11.81
N PRO A 44 -11.07 -16.58 10.79
CA PRO A 44 -11.45 -15.18 10.82
C PRO A 44 -12.98 -15.00 10.83
N HIS A 45 -13.44 -13.92 11.44
CA HIS A 45 -14.86 -13.55 11.41
C HIS A 45 -15.36 -13.42 9.95
N LYS A 46 -16.61 -13.80 9.68
CA LYS A 46 -17.19 -13.84 8.31
C LYS A 46 -16.99 -12.55 7.49
N LYS A 47 -17.07 -11.38 8.14
CA LYS A 47 -16.81 -10.09 7.48
C LYS A 47 -15.36 -9.95 7.00
N ILE A 48 -14.40 -10.46 7.78
CA ILE A 48 -12.98 -10.45 7.43
C ILE A 48 -12.70 -11.45 6.31
N GLN A 49 -13.28 -12.65 6.36
CA GLN A 49 -13.18 -13.62 5.25
C GLN A 49 -13.62 -12.99 3.92
N ARG A 50 -14.75 -12.27 3.93
CA ARG A 50 -15.22 -11.56 2.74
C ARG A 50 -14.24 -10.48 2.27
N LEU A 51 -13.63 -9.73 3.20
CA LEU A 51 -12.62 -8.73 2.86
C LEU A 51 -11.38 -9.37 2.23
N LEU A 52 -10.88 -10.48 2.78
CA LEU A 52 -9.72 -11.20 2.25
C LEU A 52 -9.99 -11.75 0.86
N SER A 53 -11.17 -12.34 0.63
CA SER A 53 -11.60 -12.79 -0.70
C SER A 53 -11.64 -11.65 -1.73
N ILE A 54 -12.17 -10.48 -1.35
CA ILE A 54 -12.20 -9.30 -2.22
C ILE A 54 -10.79 -8.81 -2.57
N ARG A 55 -9.86 -8.85 -1.61
CA ARG A 55 -8.45 -8.49 -1.85
C ARG A 55 -7.73 -9.50 -2.73
N GLN A 56 -8.11 -10.77 -2.64
CA GLN A 56 -7.60 -11.81 -3.53
C GLN A 56 -8.08 -11.59 -4.98
N GLU A 57 -9.36 -11.29 -5.20
CA GLU A 57 -9.89 -10.87 -6.51
C GLU A 57 -9.13 -9.67 -7.09
N MET A 58 -8.72 -8.71 -6.25
CA MET A 58 -7.92 -7.56 -6.67
C MET A 58 -6.50 -7.96 -7.09
N ALA A 59 -5.88 -8.92 -6.39
CA ALA A 59 -4.56 -9.43 -6.75
C ALA A 59 -4.58 -10.20 -8.07
N GLU A 60 -5.69 -10.90 -8.36
CA GLU A 60 -5.92 -11.65 -9.59
C GLU A 60 -6.34 -10.74 -10.77
N GLY A 61 -6.58 -9.44 -10.51
CA GLY A 61 -6.97 -8.46 -11.52
C GLY A 61 -8.46 -8.49 -11.89
N GLU A 62 -9.27 -9.29 -11.19
CA GLU A 62 -10.72 -9.37 -11.40
C GLU A 62 -11.45 -8.14 -10.86
N ARG A 63 -10.82 -7.43 -9.92
CA ARG A 63 -11.36 -6.22 -9.28
C ARG A 63 -10.32 -5.10 -9.24
N LYS A 64 -10.78 -3.86 -9.39
CA LYS A 64 -9.92 -2.68 -9.22
C LYS A 64 -9.50 -2.52 -7.76
N ILE A 65 -8.25 -2.12 -7.55
CA ILE A 65 -7.70 -1.79 -6.23
C ILE A 65 -8.46 -0.60 -5.63
N ASP A 66 -8.86 -0.74 -4.36
CA ASP A 66 -9.42 0.34 -3.56
C ASP A 66 -8.36 1.00 -2.67
N TRP A 67 -8.75 2.08 -1.99
CA TRP A 67 -7.85 2.86 -1.15
C TRP A 67 -7.18 2.02 -0.05
N GLY A 68 -7.98 1.23 0.68
CA GLY A 68 -7.45 0.44 1.80
C GLY A 68 -6.50 -0.66 1.35
N THR A 69 -6.64 -1.14 0.12
CA THR A 69 -5.72 -2.11 -0.48
C THR A 69 -4.44 -1.44 -0.97
N ALA A 70 -4.54 -0.25 -1.58
CA ALA A 70 -3.38 0.55 -1.98
C ALA A 70 -2.52 0.97 -0.78
N GLU A 71 -3.15 1.41 0.31
CA GLU A 71 -2.46 1.75 1.56
C GLU A 71 -1.72 0.54 2.14
N ALA A 72 -2.38 -0.61 2.21
CA ALA A 72 -1.77 -1.82 2.74
C ALA A 72 -0.60 -2.31 1.88
N LEU A 73 -0.67 -2.11 0.55
CA LEU A 73 0.44 -2.38 -0.36
C LEU A 73 1.63 -1.45 -0.16
N ALA A 74 1.40 -0.15 0.06
CA ALA A 74 2.47 0.80 0.35
C ALA A 74 3.20 0.46 1.66
N PHE A 75 2.48 0.04 2.69
CA PHE A 75 3.11 -0.45 3.92
C PHE A 75 3.85 -1.77 3.69
N ALA A 76 3.27 -2.70 2.94
CA ALA A 76 3.93 -3.96 2.66
C ALA A 76 5.24 -3.78 1.87
N SER A 77 5.29 -2.87 0.89
CA SER A 77 6.52 -2.62 0.12
C SER A 77 7.63 -2.05 1.00
N LEU A 78 7.34 -1.02 1.79
CA LEU A 78 8.29 -0.42 2.73
C LEU A 78 8.79 -1.44 3.76
N LEU A 79 7.91 -2.29 4.29
CA LEU A 79 8.29 -3.35 5.23
C LEU A 79 9.26 -4.36 4.58
N THR A 80 9.01 -4.75 3.32
CA THR A 80 9.91 -5.67 2.61
C THR A 80 11.26 -5.06 2.23
N GLU A 81 11.36 -3.73 2.17
CA GLU A 81 12.61 -3.01 1.99
C GLU A 81 13.39 -2.83 3.31
N GLY A 82 12.83 -3.27 4.45
CA GLY A 82 13.46 -3.22 5.76
C GLY A 82 13.16 -1.95 6.55
N TYR A 83 12.23 -1.11 6.07
CA TYR A 83 11.77 0.04 6.83
C TYR A 83 10.80 -0.38 7.94
N ARG A 84 10.93 0.26 9.10
CA ARG A 84 9.99 0.09 10.21
C ARG A 84 8.76 0.98 9.97
N ILE A 85 7.58 0.41 10.21
CA ILE A 85 6.26 1.06 10.13
C ILE A 85 5.57 0.96 11.48
#